data_AF-A0A3R7THW1-F1
#
_entry.id   AF-A0A3R7THW1-F1
#
_cell.length_a   1.000
_cell.length_b   1.000
_cell.length_c   1.000
_cell.angle_alpha   90.00
_cell.angle_beta   90.00
_cell.angle_gamma   90.00
#
_symmetry.space_group_name_H-M   'P 1'
#
loop_
_entity.id
_entity.type
_entity.pdbx_description
1 polymer ?
#
loop_
_entity_poly.entity_id
_entity_poly.type
_entity_poly.pdbx_seq_one_letter_code
_entity_poly.pdbx_strand_id
1 'polypeptide(L)'
;GYDHITSAIGAAMIGWFGTAMLCYVTPKEHLGLPNKEDVREGLIAYKIAAHAADLAKGFPGAQHWDDSLSRARFEFRWEDQFNLGLDPYRSREYHDETLPAEGAKLAHFCSMCGPKFCSMKITEEIRAMAREKNKDAGEVLEDGLDKKAGEFKEKGSSLYL
;
A
#
# COMPACT_ATOMS: atom_id res chain seq x y z
N GLY A 1 -3.60 -14.60 -21.85
CA GLY A 1 -2.47 -14.94 -20.95
C GLY A 1 -2.37 -14.00 -19.75
N TYR A 2 -2.26 -12.71 -20.01
CA TYR A 2 -2.36 -11.63 -19.01
C TYR A 2 -3.45 -10.62 -19.41
N ASP A 3 -4.49 -11.11 -20.09
CA ASP A 3 -5.44 -10.22 -20.78
C ASP A 3 -6.36 -9.49 -19.79
N HIS A 4 -6.57 -10.06 -18.60
CA HIS A 4 -7.15 -9.35 -17.46
C HIS A 4 -6.40 -8.04 -17.12
N ILE A 5 -5.07 -7.98 -17.29
CA ILE A 5 -4.26 -6.77 -17.03
C ILE A 5 -4.35 -5.80 -18.20
N THR A 6 -4.11 -6.28 -19.42
CA THR A 6 -4.12 -5.43 -20.63
C THR A 6 -5.48 -4.77 -20.81
N SER A 7 -6.56 -5.53 -20.59
CA SER A 7 -7.93 -5.01 -20.66
C SER A 7 -8.30 -4.14 -19.47
N ALA A 8 -7.81 -4.41 -18.25
CA ALA A 8 -8.06 -3.55 -17.08
C ALA A 8 -7.57 -2.11 -17.28
N ILE A 9 -6.46 -1.91 -18.01
CA ILE A 9 -5.97 -0.58 -18.39
C ILE A 9 -7.03 0.16 -19.22
N GLY A 10 -7.50 -0.45 -20.31
CA GLY A 10 -8.54 0.12 -21.17
C GLY A 10 -9.87 0.28 -20.45
N ALA A 11 -10.22 -0.68 -19.59
CA ALA A 11 -11.45 -0.68 -18.80
C ALA A 11 -11.47 0.50 -17.80
N ALA A 12 -10.37 0.78 -17.11
CA ALA A 12 -10.25 1.94 -16.23
C ALA A 12 -10.36 3.25 -17.01
N MET A 13 -9.70 3.35 -18.18
CA MET A 13 -9.77 4.54 -19.04
C MET A 13 -11.18 4.79 -19.56
N ILE A 14 -11.83 3.79 -20.15
CA ILE A 14 -13.17 3.95 -20.74
C ILE A 14 -14.25 4.05 -19.66
N GLY A 15 -14.03 3.45 -18.48
CA GLY A 15 -14.84 3.64 -17.29
C GLY A 15 -14.79 5.08 -16.81
N TRP A 16 -13.58 5.67 -16.74
CA TRP A 16 -13.39 7.09 -16.42
C TRP A 16 -14.12 7.98 -17.43
N PHE A 17 -14.09 7.64 -18.71
CA PHE A 17 -14.81 8.38 -19.77
C PHE A 17 -16.34 8.16 -19.78
N GLY A 18 -16.89 7.34 -18.87
CA GLY A 18 -18.33 7.25 -18.65
C GLY A 18 -18.98 5.92 -19.04
N THR A 19 -18.19 4.87 -19.31
CA THR A 19 -18.76 3.52 -19.46
C THR A 19 -19.46 3.09 -18.18
N ALA A 20 -20.72 2.69 -18.29
CA ALA A 20 -21.55 2.34 -17.14
C ALA A 20 -21.30 0.92 -16.60
N MET A 21 -20.78 0.01 -17.42
CA MET A 21 -20.53 -1.38 -17.04
C MET A 21 -19.33 -1.94 -17.81
N LEU A 22 -18.43 -2.62 -17.09
CA LEU A 22 -17.22 -3.24 -17.65
C LEU A 22 -17.38 -4.76 -17.58
N CYS A 23 -17.41 -5.44 -18.72
CA CYS A 23 -17.34 -6.90 -18.75
C CYS A 23 -15.90 -7.33 -18.47
N TYR A 24 -15.70 -8.19 -17.48
CA TYR A 24 -14.37 -8.65 -17.11
C TYR A 24 -13.72 -9.54 -18.17
N VAL A 25 -12.40 -9.64 -18.10
CA VAL A 25 -11.57 -10.53 -18.92
C VAL A 25 -10.73 -11.35 -17.96
N THR A 26 -10.65 -12.66 -18.20
CA THR A 26 -9.86 -13.57 -17.35
C THR A 26 -8.40 -13.66 -17.83
N PRO A 27 -7.45 -14.13 -16.99
CA PRO A 27 -6.08 -14.39 -17.45
C PRO A 27 -6.00 -15.34 -18.65
N LYS A 28 -6.88 -16.35 -18.69
CA LYS A 28 -6.94 -17.37 -19.74
C LYS A 28 -7.77 -17.00 -20.97
N GLU A 29 -8.26 -15.77 -21.05
CA GLU A 29 -8.89 -15.31 -22.28
C GLU A 29 -7.95 -15.58 -23.49
N HIS A 30 -8.54 -16.00 -24.60
CA HIS A 30 -7.86 -16.47 -25.82
C HIS A 30 -7.00 -17.75 -25.67
N LEU A 31 -6.98 -18.40 -24.50
CA LEU A 31 -6.17 -19.59 -24.24
C LEU A 31 -6.99 -20.81 -23.80
N GLY A 32 -8.10 -20.61 -23.10
CA GLY A 32 -8.97 -21.72 -22.68
C GLY A 32 -9.99 -21.30 -21.63
N LEU A 33 -10.77 -22.27 -21.15
CA LEU A 33 -11.77 -22.01 -20.12
C LEU A 33 -11.09 -21.63 -18.78
N PRO A 34 -11.58 -20.57 -18.10
CA PRO A 34 -11.04 -20.16 -16.81
C PRO A 34 -11.40 -21.17 -15.71
N ASN A 35 -10.46 -21.38 -14.78
CA ASN A 35 -10.73 -22.08 -13.53
C ASN A 35 -11.19 -21.09 -12.44
N LYS A 36 -11.42 -21.60 -11.21
CA LYS A 36 -11.85 -20.78 -10.07
C LYS A 36 -10.92 -19.59 -9.78
N GLU A 37 -9.61 -19.79 -9.89
CA GLU A 37 -8.63 -18.74 -9.60
C GLU A 37 -8.58 -17.70 -10.71
N ASP A 38 -8.63 -18.14 -11.97
CA ASP A 38 -8.71 -17.24 -13.13
C ASP A 38 -9.94 -16.30 -13.05
N VAL A 39 -11.07 -16.82 -12.54
CA VAL A 39 -12.27 -16.02 -12.29
C VAL A 39 -12.04 -15.00 -11.18
N ARG A 40 -11.42 -15.40 -10.06
CA ARG A 40 -11.08 -14.49 -8.95
C ARG A 40 -10.18 -13.34 -9.42
N GLU A 41 -9.11 -13.65 -10.15
CA GLU A 41 -8.19 -12.64 -10.69
C GLU A 41 -8.89 -11.65 -11.62
N GLY A 42 -9.70 -12.15 -12.57
CA GLY A 42 -10.45 -11.29 -13.47
C GLY A 42 -11.42 -10.36 -12.73
N LEU A 43 -12.13 -10.88 -11.72
CA LEU A 43 -13.06 -10.08 -10.92
C LEU A 43 -12.34 -9.00 -10.11
N ILE A 44 -11.23 -9.34 -9.44
CA ILE A 44 -10.46 -8.36 -8.66
C ILE A 44 -9.85 -7.30 -9.59
N ALA A 45 -9.26 -7.68 -10.73
CA ALA A 45 -8.72 -6.74 -11.70
C ALA A 45 -9.77 -5.72 -12.18
N TYR A 46 -10.99 -6.18 -12.46
CA TYR A 46 -12.07 -5.30 -12.92
C TYR A 46 -12.72 -4.48 -11.80
N LYS A 47 -12.76 -4.98 -10.55
CA LYS A 47 -13.14 -4.14 -9.40
C LYS A 47 -12.13 -3.02 -9.16
N ILE A 48 -10.82 -3.28 -9.33
CA ILE A 48 -9.78 -2.25 -9.30
C ILE A 48 -10.01 -1.23 -10.42
N ALA A 49 -10.21 -1.71 -11.66
CA ALA A 49 -10.42 -0.82 -12.81
C ALA A 49 -11.66 0.08 -12.65
N ALA A 50 -12.78 -0.49 -12.18
CA ALA A 50 -14.00 0.25 -11.90
C ALA A 50 -13.80 1.29 -10.78
N HIS A 51 -13.16 0.90 -9.68
CA HIS A 51 -12.88 1.83 -8.58
C HIS A 51 -11.92 2.96 -9.00
N ALA A 52 -10.89 2.64 -9.79
CA ALA A 52 -9.99 3.65 -10.36
C ALA A 52 -10.73 4.64 -11.27
N ALA A 53 -11.68 4.16 -12.07
CA ALA A 53 -12.55 5.01 -12.87
C ALA A 53 -13.44 5.91 -12.00
N ASP A 54 -14.03 5.38 -10.92
CA ASP A 54 -14.87 6.17 -10.01
C ASP A 54 -14.08 7.23 -9.25
N LEU A 55 -12.84 6.92 -8.83
CA LEU A 55 -11.90 7.91 -8.28
C LEU A 55 -11.60 9.02 -9.30
N ALA A 56 -11.27 8.67 -10.54
CA ALA A 56 -10.96 9.65 -11.59
C ALA A 56 -12.16 10.52 -11.99
N LYS A 57 -13.38 10.00 -11.84
CA LYS A 57 -14.64 10.75 -12.01
C LYS A 57 -14.98 11.65 -10.81
N GLY A 58 -14.30 11.48 -9.67
CA GLY A 58 -14.66 12.16 -8.42
C GLY A 58 -15.99 11.66 -7.84
N PHE A 59 -16.30 10.38 -8.02
CA PHE A 59 -17.56 9.80 -7.52
C PHE A 59 -17.64 9.92 -5.99
N PRO A 60 -18.75 10.43 -5.42
CA PRO A 60 -18.87 10.62 -3.98
C PRO A 60 -18.63 9.32 -3.20
N GLY A 61 -17.69 9.36 -2.26
CA GLY A 61 -17.35 8.23 -1.39
C GLY A 61 -16.28 7.28 -1.93
N ALA A 62 -15.89 7.36 -3.21
CA ALA A 62 -14.80 6.52 -3.74
C ALA A 62 -13.50 6.76 -2.97
N GLN A 63 -13.10 8.03 -2.84
CA GLN A 63 -11.88 8.42 -2.13
C GLN A 63 -11.90 8.04 -0.63
N HIS A 64 -13.08 7.94 0.00
CA HIS A 64 -13.16 7.60 1.42
C HIS A 64 -12.61 6.19 1.71
N TRP A 65 -12.76 5.26 0.77
CA TRP A 65 -12.19 3.93 0.90
C TRP A 65 -10.66 3.98 0.85
N ASP A 66 -10.08 4.66 -0.15
CA ASP A 66 -8.64 4.85 -0.29
C ASP A 66 -8.02 5.51 0.94
N ASP A 67 -8.65 6.57 1.45
CA ASP A 67 -8.19 7.29 2.63
C ASP A 67 -8.25 6.39 3.88
N SER A 68 -9.32 5.61 4.03
CA SER A 68 -9.48 4.69 5.17
C SER A 68 -8.43 3.57 5.15
N LEU A 69 -8.18 2.98 3.98
CA LEU A 69 -7.17 1.95 3.78
C LEU A 69 -5.76 2.52 3.97
N SER A 70 -5.50 3.73 3.46
CA SER A 70 -4.20 4.41 3.60
C SER A 70 -3.91 4.80 5.04
N ARG A 71 -4.93 5.26 5.78
CA ARG A 71 -4.81 5.52 7.21
C ARG A 71 -4.55 4.24 7.99
N ALA A 72 -5.24 3.14 7.68
CA ALA A 72 -4.97 1.84 8.32
C ALA A 72 -3.53 1.37 8.09
N ARG A 73 -2.97 1.57 6.88
CA ARG A 73 -1.56 1.29 6.57
C ARG A 73 -0.61 2.13 7.42
N PHE A 74 -0.85 3.45 7.49
CA PHE A 74 0.04 4.36 8.20
C PHE A 74 0.03 4.13 9.71
N GLU A 75 -1.12 3.77 10.28
CA GLU A 75 -1.30 3.48 11.71
C GLU A 75 -1.00 2.02 12.07
N PHE A 76 -0.49 1.22 11.14
CA PHE A 76 -0.19 -0.21 11.34
C PHE A 76 -1.37 -1.04 11.87
N ARG A 77 -2.60 -0.64 11.51
CA ARG A 77 -3.83 -1.40 11.80
C ARG A 77 -3.99 -2.51 10.76
N TRP A 78 -3.15 -3.54 10.86
CA TRP A 78 -3.04 -4.62 9.88
C TRP A 78 -4.37 -5.30 9.58
N GLU A 79 -5.13 -5.64 10.61
CA GLU A 79 -6.45 -6.28 10.46
C GLU A 79 -7.42 -5.40 9.66
N ASP A 80 -7.48 -4.11 9.98
CA ASP A 80 -8.34 -3.17 9.27
C ASP A 80 -7.86 -2.98 7.83
N GLN A 81 -6.55 -2.92 7.59
CA GLN A 81 -5.98 -2.86 6.25
C GLN A 81 -6.37 -4.08 5.41
N PHE A 82 -6.31 -5.30 5.96
CA PHE A 82 -6.72 -6.51 5.24
C PHE A 82 -8.21 -6.49 4.95
N ASN A 83 -9.04 -6.17 5.95
CA ASN A 83 -10.49 -6.17 5.82
C ASN A 83 -10.99 -5.09 4.84
N LEU A 84 -10.25 -3.99 4.70
CA LEU A 84 -10.48 -2.95 3.69
C LEU A 84 -9.90 -3.31 2.32
N GLY A 85 -9.12 -4.37 2.17
CA GLY A 85 -8.60 -4.81 0.88
C GLY A 85 -9.73 -5.30 -0.04
N LEU A 86 -9.55 -5.13 -1.36
CA LEU A 86 -10.47 -5.70 -2.35
C LEU A 86 -10.54 -7.22 -2.31
N ASP A 87 -9.46 -7.85 -1.84
CA ASP A 87 -9.35 -9.27 -1.54
C ASP A 87 -8.70 -9.44 -0.15
N PRO A 88 -9.50 -9.46 0.93
CA PRO A 88 -8.98 -9.53 2.30
C PRO A 88 -8.17 -10.79 2.59
N TYR A 89 -8.60 -11.92 2.03
CA TYR A 89 -7.94 -13.21 2.25
C TYR A 89 -6.54 -13.21 1.65
N ARG A 90 -6.40 -12.74 0.40
CA ARG A 90 -5.09 -12.63 -0.25
C ARG A 90 -4.18 -11.62 0.43
N SER A 91 -4.75 -10.50 0.89
CA SER A 91 -3.99 -9.48 1.61
C SER A 91 -3.35 -10.04 2.89
N ARG A 92 -4.10 -10.88 3.62
CA ARG A 92 -3.61 -11.57 4.81
C ARG A 92 -2.60 -12.67 4.47
N GLU A 93 -2.91 -13.49 3.47
CA GLU A 93 -2.05 -14.57 2.99
C GLU A 93 -0.64 -14.05 2.66
N TYR A 94 -0.53 -12.97 1.88
CA TYR A 94 0.76 -12.41 1.48
C TYR A 94 1.55 -11.80 2.64
N HIS A 95 0.88 -11.22 3.62
CA HIS A 95 1.56 -10.77 4.83
C HIS A 95 2.11 -11.98 5.62
N ASP A 96 1.29 -13.01 5.78
CA ASP A 96 1.56 -14.15 6.64
C ASP A 96 2.56 -15.14 6.05
N GLU A 97 2.80 -15.10 4.74
CA GLU A 97 3.90 -15.81 4.08
C GLU A 97 5.26 -15.54 4.74
N THR A 98 5.46 -14.34 5.30
CA THR A 98 6.73 -13.94 5.92
C THR A 98 6.60 -13.58 7.40
N LEU A 99 5.43 -13.14 7.85
CA LEU A 99 5.17 -12.73 9.23
C LEU A 99 3.87 -13.38 9.76
N PRO A 100 3.82 -14.72 9.91
CA PRO A 100 2.60 -15.45 10.26
C PRO A 100 2.15 -15.26 11.71
N ALA A 101 3.05 -14.83 12.60
CA ALA A 101 2.73 -14.70 14.02
C ALA A 101 1.66 -13.63 14.25
N GLU A 102 0.67 -13.91 15.12
CA GLU A 102 -0.38 -12.95 15.48
C GLU A 102 0.19 -11.62 16.00
N GLY A 103 1.31 -11.67 16.75
CA GLY A 103 1.99 -10.46 17.22
C GLY A 103 2.52 -9.56 16.10
N ALA A 104 2.73 -10.09 14.89
CA ALA A 104 3.13 -9.27 13.74
C ALA A 104 2.01 -8.35 13.26
N LYS A 105 0.73 -8.66 13.55
CA LYS A 105 -0.41 -7.78 13.24
C LYS A 105 -0.49 -6.55 14.15
N LEU A 106 0.40 -6.47 15.13
CA LEU A 106 0.60 -5.32 16.00
C LEU A 106 1.95 -4.62 15.71
N ALA A 107 2.72 -5.10 14.73
CA ALA A 107 4.05 -4.59 14.46
C ALA A 107 4.00 -3.31 13.62
N HIS A 108 4.84 -2.33 13.99
CA HIS A 108 5.03 -1.09 13.22
C HIS A 108 6.01 -1.28 12.05
N PHE A 109 5.96 -2.42 11.37
CA PHE A 109 6.76 -2.74 10.18
C PHE A 109 6.23 -3.99 9.48
N CYS A 110 6.65 -4.19 8.23
CA CYS A 110 6.50 -5.47 7.51
C CYS A 110 7.88 -6.05 7.17
N SER A 111 7.88 -7.24 6.54
CA SER A 111 9.11 -7.93 6.12
C SER A 111 9.93 -7.17 5.07
N MET A 112 9.32 -6.26 4.30
CA MET A 112 10.01 -5.52 3.23
C MET A 112 11.13 -4.60 3.75
N CYS A 113 10.88 -3.86 4.83
CA CYS A 113 11.86 -2.89 5.36
C CYS A 113 12.38 -3.29 6.76
N GLY A 114 11.68 -4.18 7.45
CA GLY A 114 11.98 -4.54 8.83
C GLY A 114 11.81 -3.39 9.82
N PRO A 115 12.15 -3.62 11.10
CA PRO A 115 11.81 -2.72 12.21
C PRO A 115 12.60 -1.41 12.24
N LYS A 116 13.73 -1.32 11.52
CA LYS A 116 14.65 -0.17 11.55
C LYS A 116 14.51 0.79 10.38
N PHE A 117 13.96 0.32 9.25
CA PHE A 117 13.94 1.09 7.99
C PHE A 117 12.53 1.31 7.44
N CYS A 118 11.48 0.96 8.21
CA CYS A 118 10.11 1.27 7.81
C CYS A 118 9.88 2.79 7.80
N SER A 119 9.62 3.35 6.62
CA SER A 119 9.44 4.79 6.40
C SER A 119 8.26 5.36 7.19
N MET A 120 7.14 4.63 7.30
CA MET A 120 5.96 5.05 8.04
C MET A 120 6.26 5.16 9.54
N LYS A 121 6.97 4.17 10.10
CA LYS A 121 7.39 4.17 11.51
C LYS A 121 8.34 5.32 11.81
N ILE A 122 9.36 5.52 10.95
CA ILE A 122 10.29 6.65 11.08
C ILE A 122 9.54 7.99 11.04
N THR A 123 8.55 8.12 10.16
CA THR A 123 7.71 9.33 10.08
C THR A 123 6.90 9.54 11.36
N GLU A 124 6.33 8.48 11.93
CA GLU A 124 5.61 8.51 13.20
C GLU A 124 6.52 8.97 14.35
N GLU A 125 7.73 8.41 14.45
CA GLU A 125 8.75 8.78 15.45
C GLU A 125 9.17 10.25 15.32
N ILE A 126 9.41 10.73 14.10
CA ILE A 126 9.74 12.15 13.85
C ILE A 126 8.59 13.06 14.30
N ARG A 127 7.34 12.71 13.94
CA ARG A 127 6.16 13.46 14.36
C ARG A 127 5.97 13.45 15.88
N ALA A 128 6.30 12.34 16.56
CA ALA A 128 6.26 12.25 18.01
C ALA A 128 7.32 13.15 18.66
N MET A 129 8.57 13.08 18.21
CA MET A 129 9.66 13.94 18.68
C MET A 129 9.35 15.43 18.47
N ALA A 130 8.74 15.80 17.34
CA ALA A 130 8.31 17.16 17.05
C ALA A 130 7.29 17.67 18.07
N ARG A 131 6.28 16.85 18.40
CA ARG A 131 5.29 17.17 19.45
C ARG A 131 5.94 17.34 20.82
N GLU A 132 6.83 16.44 21.21
CA GLU A 132 7.53 16.51 22.51
C GLU A 132 8.40 17.77 22.63
N LYS A 133 9.03 18.18 21.53
CA LYS A 133 9.91 19.36 21.49
C LYS A 133 9.16 20.68 21.22
N ASN A 134 7.84 20.63 21.00
CA ASN A 134 7.05 21.77 20.49
C ASN A 134 7.71 22.44 19.28
N LYS A 135 8.22 21.63 18.34
CA LYS A 135 8.87 22.06 17.10
C LYS A 135 8.12 21.53 15.88
N ASP A 136 8.41 22.10 14.72
CA ASP A 136 7.98 21.51 13.46
C ASP A 136 8.74 20.20 13.17
N ALA A 137 8.10 19.28 12.45
CA ALA A 137 8.71 17.99 12.09
C ALA A 137 9.93 18.15 11.17
N GLY A 138 9.94 19.16 10.29
CA GLY A 138 11.06 19.50 9.42
C GLY A 138 12.28 19.95 10.21
N GLU A 139 12.09 20.80 11.22
CA GLU A 139 13.18 21.24 12.09
C GLU A 139 13.80 20.08 12.87
N VAL A 140 12.97 19.18 13.40
CA VAL A 140 13.48 17.98 14.12
C VAL A 140 14.25 17.05 13.21
N LEU A 141 13.82 16.92 11.94
CA LEU A 141 14.51 16.13 10.95
C LEU A 141 15.88 16.74 10.62
N GLU A 142 15.94 18.05 10.37
CA GLU A 142 17.18 18.78 10.06
C GLU A 142 18.19 18.68 11.21
N ASP A 143 17.77 18.97 12.45
CA ASP A 143 18.58 18.81 13.67
C ASP A 143 19.15 17.37 13.79
N GLY A 144 18.33 16.36 13.46
CA GLY A 144 18.70 14.95 13.53
C GLY A 144 19.71 14.55 12.46
N LEU A 145 19.55 15.05 11.24
CA LEU A 145 20.47 14.81 10.12
C LEU A 145 21.83 15.47 10.38
N ASP A 146 21.86 16.69 10.89
CA ASP A 146 23.09 17.39 11.26
C ASP A 146 23.87 16.62 12.34
N LYS A 147 23.17 16.10 13.34
CA LYS A 147 23.79 15.25 14.37
C LYS A 147 24.40 13.98 13.77
N LYS A 148 23.68 13.29 12.86
CA LYS A 148 24.20 12.08 12.20
C LYS A 148 25.38 12.38 11.27
N ALA A 149 25.36 13.52 10.59
CA ALA A 149 26.50 13.99 9.80
C ALA A 149 27.74 14.24 10.70
N GLY A 150 27.54 14.80 11.89
CA GLY A 150 28.58 14.93 12.93
C GLY A 150 29.15 13.56 13.35
N GLU A 151 28.29 12.62 13.74
CA GLU A 151 28.70 11.26 14.13
C GLU A 151 29.48 10.54 13.03
N PHE A 152 29.09 10.69 11.76
CA PHE A 152 29.80 10.11 10.63
C PHE A 152 31.21 10.68 10.48
N LYS A 153 31.37 12.00 10.63
CA LYS A 153 32.68 12.67 10.58
C LYS A 153 33.59 12.21 11.72
N GLU A 154 33.06 12.14 12.95
CA GLU A 154 33.81 11.68 14.14
C GLU A 154 34.31 10.25 13.99
N LYS A 155 33.53 9.40 13.31
CA LYS A 155 33.88 8.01 13.02
C LYS A 155 34.81 7.83 11.81
N GLY A 156 35.45 8.90 11.36
CA GLY A 156 36.45 8.85 10.29
C GLY A 156 35.87 8.88 8.88
N SER A 157 34.60 9.26 8.71
CA SER A 157 33.93 9.38 7.40
C SER A 157 33.96 8.10 6.55
N SER A 158 33.95 6.93 7.20
CA SER A 158 33.85 5.64 6.53
C SER A 158 32.43 5.08 6.62
N LEU A 159 31.93 4.54 5.50
CA LEU A 159 30.66 3.81 5.48
C LEU A 159 30.74 2.45 6.18
N TYR A 160 31.95 1.89 6.25
CA TYR A 160 32.25 0.63 6.92
C TYR A 160 33.14 0.92 8.12
N LEU A 161 32.57 0.78 9.31
CA LEU A 161 33.22 0.96 10.60
C LEU A 161 33.75 -0.35 11.16
#